data_AF-A0A2M8R1D0-F1
#
_entry.id   AF-A0A2M8R1D0-F1
#
_cell.length_a   1.000
_cell.length_b   1.000
_cell.length_c   1.000
_cell.angle_alpha   90.00
_cell.angle_beta   90.00
_cell.angle_gamma   90.00
#
_symmetry.space_group_name_H-M   'P 1'
#
loop_
_entity.id
_entity.type
_entity.pdbx_description
1 polymer ?
#
loop_
_entity_poly.entity_id
_entity_poly.type
_entity_poly.pdbx_seq_one_letter_code
_entity_poly.pdbx_strand_id
1 'polypeptide(L)'
;MPGTAKKARGAKRMTKTGAAMRVEEPAPNMAGQASAGLGDASGGAPHANGAQAASQSDASAAGAQAASPPKTVSQVLGEITWLMTQSPRHKAIPLGDLEWLVMPAILLQQFRIFYKGEQPVGVAFWALADEIVAKRIDAGDVRLTPAEWKSGMSRKIIDVVAPFGGESEMRDQMKPSKL
;
A
#
# COMPACT_ATOMS: atom_id res chain seq x y z
N MET A 1 -34.58 61.36 -14.22
CA MET A 1 -34.16 62.42 -13.28
C MET A 1 -34.22 61.87 -11.85
N PRO A 2 -33.29 62.29 -10.97
CA PRO A 2 -32.47 61.37 -10.17
C PRO A 2 -32.77 61.40 -8.66
N GLY A 3 -32.28 60.40 -7.94
CA GLY A 3 -32.31 60.33 -6.48
C GLY A 3 -30.96 59.87 -5.92
N THR A 4 -30.04 60.80 -5.84
CA THR A 4 -28.75 60.72 -5.12
C THR A 4 -28.95 60.49 -3.62
N ALA A 5 -28.15 59.61 -2.99
CA ALA A 5 -27.62 59.86 -1.65
C ALA A 5 -26.39 58.99 -1.35
N LYS A 6 -25.25 59.67 -1.24
CA LYS A 6 -23.93 59.22 -0.78
C LYS A 6 -23.79 59.70 0.68
N LYS A 7 -23.37 58.85 1.63
CA LYS A 7 -22.72 59.25 2.90
C LYS A 7 -21.89 58.07 3.43
N ALA A 8 -20.56 58.18 3.41
CA ALA A 8 -19.69 58.63 4.51
C ALA A 8 -19.33 57.46 5.44
N ARG A 9 -18.16 56.83 5.30
CA ARG A 9 -16.82 57.25 5.80
C ARG A 9 -16.80 57.36 7.33
N GLY A 10 -16.28 56.30 7.97
CA GLY A 10 -15.88 56.26 9.37
C GLY A 10 -14.64 55.38 9.50
N ALA A 11 -13.46 56.00 9.55
CA ALA A 11 -12.20 55.36 9.83
C ALA A 11 -12.05 55.12 11.34
N LYS A 12 -11.48 53.99 11.74
CA LYS A 12 -10.69 53.93 12.98
C LYS A 12 -9.58 52.89 12.86
N ARG A 13 -8.36 53.40 12.64
CA ARG A 13 -7.11 52.73 12.99
C ARG A 13 -7.05 52.62 14.51
N MET A 14 -6.67 51.47 15.03
CA MET A 14 -5.99 51.38 16.32
C MET A 14 -5.10 50.13 16.36
N THR A 15 -3.81 50.40 16.31
CA THR A 15 -2.69 49.51 16.58
C THR A 15 -2.65 49.13 18.06
N LYS A 16 -2.39 47.86 18.38
CA LYS A 16 -1.78 47.50 19.66
C LYS A 16 -0.82 46.31 19.51
N THR A 17 0.45 46.68 19.38
CA THR A 17 1.64 46.11 20.01
C THR A 17 1.42 45.02 21.07
N GLY A 18 2.15 43.91 20.92
CA GLY A 18 2.34 42.86 21.92
C GLY A 18 3.39 41.87 21.43
N ALA A 19 4.67 42.20 21.65
CA ALA A 19 5.82 41.39 21.29
C ALA A 19 6.20 40.39 22.39
N ALA A 20 6.86 39.30 21.95
CA ALA A 20 7.84 38.44 22.61
C ALA A 20 7.38 37.55 23.79
N MET A 21 7.47 36.22 23.57
CA MET A 21 8.47 35.41 24.28
C MET A 21 8.86 34.20 23.43
N ARG A 22 10.03 34.32 22.79
CA ARG A 22 10.84 33.23 22.27
C ARG A 22 11.55 32.63 23.48
N VAL A 23 11.36 31.34 23.74
CA VAL A 23 12.20 30.58 24.67
C VAL A 23 13.21 29.83 23.79
N GLU A 24 14.45 30.28 23.82
CA GLU A 24 15.60 29.57 23.28
C GLU A 24 16.02 28.43 24.23
N GLU A 25 16.53 27.35 23.61
CA GLU A 25 17.23 26.22 24.22
C GLU A 25 18.40 26.64 25.12
N PRO A 26 18.82 25.72 26.01
CA PRO A 26 20.25 25.51 26.18
C PRO A 26 20.63 24.03 26.07
N ALA A 27 21.48 23.73 25.09
CA ALA A 27 22.56 22.75 25.22
C ALA A 27 23.88 23.55 25.12
N PRO A 28 25.06 23.10 25.63
CA PRO A 28 25.47 21.69 25.59
C PRO A 28 26.44 21.18 26.71
N ASN A 29 26.73 19.89 26.59
CA ASN A 29 28.05 19.23 26.75
C ASN A 29 28.57 18.84 28.16
N MET A 30 28.76 17.54 28.40
CA MET A 30 30.04 16.83 28.24
C MET A 30 30.09 15.53 29.07
N ALA A 31 30.56 14.49 28.39
CA ALA A 31 31.51 13.46 28.87
C ALA A 31 31.10 12.47 29.97
N GLY A 32 31.17 11.19 29.60
CA GLY A 32 31.99 10.24 30.37
C GLY A 32 31.52 8.79 30.41
N GLN A 33 32.39 7.91 29.91
CA GLN A 33 32.53 6.47 30.19
C GLN A 33 31.68 5.54 29.29
N ALA A 34 32.19 5.01 28.19
CA ALA A 34 33.34 4.11 27.96
C ALA A 34 33.13 2.65 28.44
N SER A 35 33.16 1.77 27.44
CA SER A 35 33.81 0.45 27.39
C SER A 35 33.33 -0.72 28.27
N ALA A 36 32.68 -1.68 27.61
CA ALA A 36 32.98 -3.12 27.70
C ALA A 36 32.51 -3.75 26.36
N GLY A 37 33.31 -4.36 25.48
CA GLY A 37 34.53 -5.11 25.72
C GLY A 37 34.18 -6.58 25.95
N LEU A 38 33.83 -7.31 24.89
CA LEU A 38 33.83 -8.77 24.87
C LEU A 38 34.87 -9.23 23.85
N GLY A 39 36.12 -9.33 24.31
CA GLY A 39 37.17 -10.18 23.69
C GLY A 39 36.95 -11.63 24.13
N ASP A 40 36.94 -12.57 23.19
CA ASP A 40 38.08 -13.36 22.70
C ASP A 40 38.22 -14.68 23.46
N ALA A 41 38.12 -15.79 22.73
CA ALA A 41 38.95 -16.97 22.98
C ALA A 41 38.90 -17.89 21.75
N SER A 42 40.02 -17.86 21.04
CA SER A 42 40.52 -18.86 20.10
C SER A 42 40.51 -20.29 20.65
N GLY A 43 40.28 -21.31 19.81
CA GLY A 43 40.56 -22.70 20.18
C GLY A 43 40.17 -23.79 19.17
N GLY A 44 41.12 -24.21 18.33
CA GLY A 44 41.35 -25.61 17.93
C GLY A 44 40.36 -26.34 17.00
N ALA A 45 40.78 -26.60 15.77
CA ALA A 45 40.32 -27.74 14.95
C ALA A 45 41.17 -29.00 15.28
N PRO A 46 40.96 -30.21 14.70
CA PRO A 46 39.86 -30.71 13.87
C PRO A 46 39.29 -32.08 14.36
N HIS A 47 38.10 -32.48 13.89
CA HIS A 47 37.74 -33.89 13.81
C HIS A 47 37.30 -34.24 12.39
N ALA A 48 38.14 -35.04 11.74
CA ALA A 48 37.84 -35.76 10.52
C ALA A 48 36.99 -37.00 10.84
N ASN A 49 35.86 -37.17 10.17
CA ASN A 49 35.42 -38.47 9.65
C ASN A 49 34.17 -38.31 8.78
N GLY A 50 34.21 -38.90 7.58
CA GLY A 50 33.07 -38.95 6.68
C GLY A 50 33.46 -39.34 5.25
N ALA A 51 34.02 -40.53 5.09
CA ALA A 51 34.09 -41.17 3.78
C ALA A 51 32.74 -41.83 3.45
N GLN A 52 32.49 -41.95 2.14
CA GLN A 52 31.61 -42.89 1.43
C GLN A 52 30.36 -42.31 0.73
N ALA A 53 30.61 -42.01 -0.54
CA ALA A 53 29.81 -42.25 -1.74
C ALA A 53 28.51 -43.06 -1.62
N ALA A 54 27.47 -42.58 -2.31
CA ALA A 54 26.83 -43.31 -3.41
C ALA A 54 25.87 -42.39 -4.18
N SER A 55 26.17 -42.20 -5.46
CA SER A 55 25.26 -41.73 -6.49
C SER A 55 24.18 -42.77 -6.78
N GLN A 56 22.93 -42.33 -6.93
CA GLN A 56 21.96 -42.97 -7.82
C GLN A 56 20.92 -41.95 -8.27
N SER A 57 21.15 -41.43 -9.46
CA SER A 57 20.16 -40.92 -10.37
C SER A 57 19.28 -42.09 -10.83
N ASP A 58 17.99 -42.04 -10.53
CA ASP A 58 16.99 -42.71 -11.35
C ASP A 58 15.92 -41.70 -11.75
N ALA A 59 15.77 -41.56 -13.05
CA ALA A 59 14.86 -40.63 -13.69
C ALA A 59 13.44 -41.23 -13.68
N SER A 60 12.50 -40.49 -13.12
CA SER A 60 11.10 -40.56 -13.56
C SER A 60 10.64 -39.14 -13.87
N ALA A 61 10.75 -38.79 -15.15
CA ALA A 61 10.16 -37.59 -15.71
C ALA A 61 8.66 -37.79 -15.85
N ALA A 62 7.93 -37.57 -14.75
CA ALA A 62 6.54 -37.19 -14.79
C ALA A 62 6.50 -35.69 -14.55
N GLY A 63 6.16 -34.92 -15.59
CA GLY A 63 6.03 -33.46 -15.55
C GLY A 63 4.88 -33.05 -14.66
N ALA A 64 5.07 -33.09 -13.35
CA ALA A 64 4.35 -32.27 -12.42
C ALA A 64 4.94 -30.86 -12.58
N GLN A 65 4.25 -30.00 -13.32
CA GLN A 65 4.49 -28.56 -13.22
C GLN A 65 4.33 -28.23 -11.74
N ALA A 66 5.44 -28.10 -11.02
CA ALA A 66 5.40 -27.73 -9.61
C ALA A 66 4.75 -26.35 -9.54
N ALA A 67 3.51 -26.31 -9.05
CA ALA A 67 2.82 -25.05 -8.82
C ALA A 67 3.72 -24.20 -7.92
N SER A 68 4.05 -22.98 -8.37
CA SER A 68 4.85 -22.06 -7.58
C SER A 68 4.20 -21.88 -6.20
N PRO A 69 4.99 -21.77 -5.12
CA PRO A 69 4.44 -21.59 -3.78
C PRO A 69 3.52 -20.35 -3.73
N PRO A 70 2.44 -20.39 -2.93
CA PRO A 70 1.52 -19.27 -2.82
C PRO A 70 2.27 -18.02 -2.32
N LYS A 71 1.97 -16.87 -2.93
CA LYS A 71 2.59 -15.60 -2.56
C LYS A 71 2.23 -15.22 -1.13
N THR A 72 3.20 -14.71 -0.38
CA THR A 72 2.96 -14.14 0.94
C THR A 72 2.24 -12.79 0.82
N VAL A 73 1.63 -12.33 1.92
CA VAL A 73 1.02 -11.00 2.00
C VAL A 73 2.04 -9.91 1.64
N SER A 74 3.27 -10.01 2.16
CA SER A 74 4.34 -9.05 1.86
C SER A 74 4.71 -9.01 0.39
N GLN A 75 4.74 -10.17 -0.29
CA GLN A 75 5.01 -10.23 -1.73
C GLN A 75 3.87 -9.58 -2.53
N VAL A 76 2.62 -9.89 -2.21
CA VAL A 76 1.44 -9.30 -2.86
C VAL A 76 1.41 -7.78 -2.66
N LEU A 77 1.63 -7.31 -1.43
CA LEU A 77 1.68 -5.89 -1.11
C LEU A 77 2.81 -5.18 -1.87
N GLY A 78 3.99 -5.81 -1.97
CA GLY A 78 5.11 -5.28 -2.73
C GLY A 78 4.80 -5.12 -4.23
N GLU A 79 4.18 -6.12 -4.84
CA GLU A 79 3.77 -6.06 -6.26
C GLU A 79 2.72 -4.97 -6.51
N ILE A 80 1.72 -4.85 -5.63
CA ILE A 80 0.69 -3.80 -5.71
C ILE A 80 1.32 -2.41 -5.54
N THR A 81 2.15 -2.24 -4.51
CA THR A 81 2.83 -0.97 -4.24
C THR A 81 3.68 -0.56 -5.43
N TRP A 82 4.43 -1.51 -6.00
CA TRP A 82 5.21 -1.27 -7.21
C TRP A 82 4.31 -0.81 -8.37
N LEU A 83 3.21 -1.50 -8.68
CA LEU A 83 2.24 -1.07 -9.70
C LEU A 83 1.70 0.35 -9.45
N MET A 84 1.39 0.69 -8.19
CA MET A 84 0.93 2.03 -7.81
C MET A 84 2.00 3.09 -8.05
N THR A 85 3.29 2.80 -7.79
CA THR A 85 4.40 3.74 -8.09
C THR A 85 4.54 4.05 -9.59
N GLN A 86 4.14 3.11 -10.46
CA GLN A 86 4.18 3.28 -11.91
C GLN A 86 2.95 4.04 -12.44
N SER A 87 1.89 4.20 -11.65
CA SER A 87 0.68 4.93 -12.05
C SER A 87 0.76 6.40 -11.66
N PRO A 88 0.65 7.36 -12.60
CA PRO A 88 0.57 8.78 -12.27
C PRO A 88 -0.57 9.14 -11.31
N ARG A 89 -1.68 8.39 -11.34
CA ARG A 89 -2.84 8.59 -10.45
C ARG A 89 -2.58 8.14 -9.01
N HIS A 90 -1.70 7.16 -8.80
CA HIS A 90 -1.52 6.50 -7.49
C HIS A 90 -0.17 6.77 -6.85
N LYS A 91 0.86 7.16 -7.61
CA LYS A 91 2.24 7.27 -7.11
C LYS A 91 2.46 8.26 -5.96
N ALA A 92 1.51 9.19 -5.75
CA ALA A 92 1.57 10.20 -4.71
C ALA A 92 0.60 9.93 -3.54
N ILE A 93 -0.02 8.75 -3.48
CA ILE A 93 -0.86 8.36 -2.34
C ILE A 93 0.01 8.24 -1.07
N PRO A 94 -0.41 8.83 0.07
CA PRO A 94 0.25 8.61 1.36
C PRO A 94 0.24 7.13 1.75
N LEU A 95 1.30 6.64 2.41
CA LEU A 95 1.42 5.23 2.79
C LEU A 95 0.23 4.75 3.65
N GLY A 96 -0.29 5.58 4.55
CA GLY A 96 -1.47 5.25 5.35
C GLY A 96 -2.75 5.09 4.53
N ASP A 97 -2.91 5.87 3.45
CA ASP A 97 -4.05 5.73 2.54
C ASP A 97 -3.90 4.51 1.62
N LEU A 98 -2.66 4.19 1.21
CA LEU A 98 -2.37 2.94 0.51
C LEU A 98 -2.74 1.75 1.39
N GLU A 99 -2.28 1.74 2.64
CA GLU A 99 -2.53 0.67 3.61
C GLU A 99 -4.05 0.48 3.84
N TRP A 100 -4.79 1.59 4.02
CA TRP A 100 -6.24 1.58 4.15
C TRP A 100 -6.97 0.97 2.95
N LEU A 101 -6.51 1.23 1.73
CA LEU A 101 -7.09 0.67 0.50
C LEU A 101 -6.69 -0.78 0.28
N VAL A 102 -5.40 -1.09 0.43
CA VAL A 102 -4.82 -2.34 -0.06
C VAL A 102 -4.92 -3.47 0.97
N MET A 103 -4.76 -3.18 2.27
CA MET A 103 -4.74 -4.24 3.29
C MET A 103 -6.08 -4.98 3.40
N PRO A 104 -7.25 -4.31 3.45
CA PRO A 104 -8.52 -5.03 3.46
C PRO A 104 -8.72 -5.88 2.21
N ALA A 105 -8.29 -5.39 1.04
CA ALA A 105 -8.38 -6.14 -0.22
C ALA A 105 -7.54 -7.42 -0.18
N ILE A 106 -6.28 -7.33 0.28
CA ILE A 106 -5.39 -8.50 0.37
C ILE A 106 -5.91 -9.51 1.38
N LEU A 107 -6.26 -9.06 2.60
CA LEU A 107 -6.70 -9.94 3.68
C LEU A 107 -8.01 -10.66 3.38
N LEU A 108 -8.90 -10.02 2.61
CA LEU A 108 -10.15 -10.63 2.16
C LEU A 108 -10.01 -11.37 0.82
N GLN A 109 -8.81 -11.39 0.22
CA GLN A 109 -8.56 -11.91 -1.13
C GLN A 109 -9.49 -11.29 -2.20
N GLN A 110 -9.85 -10.02 -2.00
CA GLN A 110 -10.71 -9.26 -2.90
C GLN A 110 -9.90 -8.39 -3.85
N PHE A 111 -8.90 -9.00 -4.49
CA PHE A 111 -8.04 -8.37 -5.47
C PHE A 111 -7.64 -9.37 -6.56
N ARG A 112 -7.21 -8.85 -7.71
CA ARG A 112 -6.63 -9.65 -8.79
C ARG A 112 -5.48 -8.88 -9.42
N ILE A 113 -4.30 -9.47 -9.40
CA ILE A 113 -3.13 -8.97 -10.14
C ILE A 113 -3.14 -9.62 -11.52
N PHE A 114 -2.95 -8.80 -12.55
CA PHE A 114 -2.81 -9.22 -13.94
C PHE A 114 -1.33 -9.27 -14.28
N TYR A 115 -0.91 -10.32 -14.99
CA TYR A 115 0.49 -10.53 -15.36
C TYR A 115 0.66 -10.67 -16.86
N LYS A 116 1.82 -10.21 -17.34
CA LYS A 116 2.37 -10.54 -18.66
C LYS A 116 3.66 -11.31 -18.43
N GLY A 117 3.60 -12.64 -18.54
CA GLY A 117 4.67 -13.51 -18.03
C GLY A 117 4.74 -13.42 -16.50
N GLU A 118 5.92 -13.15 -15.94
CA GLU A 118 6.11 -12.95 -14.50
C GLU A 118 5.91 -11.50 -14.05
N GLN A 119 5.81 -10.56 -15.00
CA GLN A 119 5.70 -9.13 -14.69
C GLN A 119 4.24 -8.76 -14.34
N PRO A 120 3.97 -8.17 -13.16
CA PRO A 120 2.66 -7.59 -12.89
C PRO A 120 2.44 -6.39 -13.80
N VAL A 121 1.28 -6.32 -14.45
CA VAL A 121 0.92 -5.23 -15.38
C VAL A 121 -0.29 -4.43 -14.94
N GLY A 122 -1.05 -4.94 -13.96
CA GLY A 122 -2.11 -4.19 -13.31
C GLY A 122 -2.71 -4.94 -12.14
N VAL A 123 -3.55 -4.25 -11.36
CA VAL A 123 -4.31 -4.84 -10.27
C VAL A 123 -5.71 -4.24 -10.22
N ALA A 124 -6.72 -5.07 -9.94
CA ALA A 124 -8.07 -4.63 -9.64
C ALA A 124 -8.45 -5.01 -8.21
N PHE A 125 -9.18 -4.12 -7.54
CA PHE A 125 -9.73 -4.31 -6.20
C PHE A 125 -11.24 -4.30 -6.23
N TRP A 126 -11.88 -5.14 -5.42
CA TRP A 126 -13.33 -5.10 -5.26
C TRP A 126 -13.76 -5.24 -3.80
N ALA A 127 -14.98 -4.76 -3.52
CA ALA A 127 -15.69 -5.03 -2.28
C ALA A 127 -16.90 -5.93 -2.56
N LEU A 128 -17.31 -6.70 -1.56
CA LEU A 128 -18.64 -7.32 -1.50
C LEU A 128 -19.49 -6.46 -0.57
N ALA A 129 -20.25 -5.56 -1.19
CA ALA A 129 -21.00 -4.51 -0.51
C ALA A 129 -22.47 -4.91 -0.28
N ASP A 130 -23.06 -4.40 0.79
CA ASP A 130 -24.53 -4.31 0.90
C ASP A 130 -25.08 -3.23 -0.04
N GLU A 131 -26.41 -3.06 -0.07
CA GLU A 131 -27.06 -2.10 -0.98
C GLU A 131 -26.66 -0.64 -0.68
N ILE A 132 -26.46 -0.28 0.58
CA ILE A 132 -26.16 1.10 0.99
C ILE A 132 -24.73 1.45 0.57
N VAL A 133 -23.78 0.59 0.90
CA VAL A 133 -22.36 0.74 0.53
C VAL A 133 -22.22 0.68 -1.00
N ALA A 134 -22.96 -0.22 -1.67
CA ALA A 134 -22.95 -0.33 -3.14
C ALA A 134 -23.39 0.97 -3.83
N LYS A 135 -24.48 1.59 -3.37
CA LYS A 135 -24.95 2.89 -3.92
C LYS A 135 -23.94 4.00 -3.71
N ARG A 136 -23.26 4.01 -2.55
CA ARG A 136 -22.21 5.00 -2.24
C ARG A 136 -21.01 4.85 -3.16
N ILE A 137 -20.57 3.62 -3.42
CA ILE A 137 -19.51 3.32 -4.39
C ILE A 137 -19.91 3.76 -5.80
N ASP A 138 -21.15 3.47 -6.23
CA ASP A 138 -21.65 3.89 -7.56
C ASP A 138 -21.70 5.42 -7.71
N ALA A 139 -21.88 6.15 -6.60
CA ALA A 139 -21.81 7.61 -6.56
C ALA A 139 -20.37 8.16 -6.53
N GLY A 140 -19.35 7.29 -6.51
CA GLY A 140 -17.94 7.66 -6.54
C GLY A 140 -17.26 7.74 -5.17
N ASP A 141 -17.97 7.51 -4.07
CA ASP A 141 -17.37 7.43 -2.74
C ASP A 141 -16.88 6.01 -2.44
N VAL A 142 -15.59 5.83 -2.73
CA VAL A 142 -14.87 4.55 -2.67
C VAL A 142 -14.00 4.38 -1.43
N ARG A 143 -14.07 5.32 -0.45
CA ARG A 143 -13.31 5.18 0.80
C ARG A 143 -14.09 4.33 1.80
N LEU A 144 -13.78 3.04 1.84
CA LEU A 144 -14.48 2.05 2.68
C LEU A 144 -13.74 1.77 3.98
N THR A 145 -14.47 1.63 5.08
CA THR A 145 -13.96 1.01 6.32
C THR A 145 -13.76 -0.50 6.14
N PRO A 146 -12.89 -1.17 6.92
CA PRO A 146 -12.65 -2.61 6.78
C PRO A 146 -13.91 -3.49 6.85
N ALA A 147 -14.93 -3.08 7.61
CA ALA A 147 -16.19 -3.82 7.70
C ALA A 147 -17.01 -3.71 6.39
N GLU A 148 -16.97 -2.56 5.73
CA GLU A 148 -17.75 -2.30 4.51
C GLU A 148 -17.27 -3.11 3.31
N TRP A 149 -15.99 -3.50 3.27
CA TRP A 149 -15.41 -4.36 2.23
C TRP A 149 -16.11 -5.71 2.07
N LYS A 150 -16.75 -6.20 3.13
CA LYS A 150 -17.45 -7.50 3.20
C LYS A 150 -18.87 -7.37 3.78
N SER A 151 -19.51 -6.22 3.57
CA SER A 151 -20.83 -5.91 4.13
C SER A 151 -21.98 -6.66 3.46
N GLY A 152 -21.81 -7.21 2.26
CA GLY A 152 -22.88 -7.89 1.54
C GLY A 152 -22.40 -8.80 0.42
N MET A 153 -23.18 -8.90 -0.66
CA MET A 153 -22.94 -9.81 -1.78
C MET A 153 -22.74 -9.09 -3.13
N SER A 154 -22.99 -7.77 -3.18
CA SER A 154 -22.83 -7.01 -4.41
C SER A 154 -21.35 -6.73 -4.66
N ARG A 155 -20.76 -7.38 -5.66
CA ARG A 155 -19.39 -7.11 -6.10
C ARG A 155 -19.29 -5.70 -6.72
N LYS A 156 -18.50 -4.83 -6.12
CA LYS A 156 -18.23 -3.46 -6.61
C LYS A 156 -16.73 -3.24 -6.79
N ILE A 157 -16.34 -2.76 -7.96
CA ILE A 157 -14.93 -2.42 -8.24
C ILE A 157 -14.60 -1.12 -7.49
N ILE A 158 -13.55 -1.17 -6.66
CA ILE A 158 -13.09 -0.02 -5.86
C ILE A 158 -12.07 0.78 -6.65
N ASP A 159 -11.07 0.10 -7.21
CA ASP A 159 -10.03 0.73 -8.00
C ASP A 159 -9.40 -0.28 -8.97
N VAL A 160 -8.84 0.22 -10.06
CA VAL A 160 -8.04 -0.54 -11.03
C VAL A 160 -6.80 0.27 -11.34
N VAL A 161 -5.63 -0.33 -11.08
CA VAL A 161 -4.32 0.25 -11.34
C VAL A 161 -3.74 -0.44 -12.57
N ALA A 162 -3.70 0.27 -13.70
CA ALA A 162 -3.20 -0.24 -14.98
C ALA A 162 -2.18 0.74 -15.59
N PRO A 163 -0.98 0.86 -15.00
CA PRO A 163 0.01 1.89 -15.36
C PRO A 163 0.55 1.77 -16.80
N PHE A 164 0.38 0.60 -17.42
CA PHE A 164 0.82 0.30 -18.78
C PHE A 164 -0.33 0.24 -19.80
N GLY A 165 -1.53 0.70 -19.43
CA GLY A 165 -2.75 0.57 -20.21
C GLY A 165 -3.50 -0.74 -19.95
N GLY A 166 -4.61 -0.96 -20.66
CA GLY A 166 -5.44 -2.17 -20.53
C GLY A 166 -6.51 -2.12 -19.43
N GLU A 167 -6.81 -0.93 -18.86
CA GLU A 167 -7.75 -0.79 -17.75
C GLU A 167 -9.16 -1.30 -18.10
N SER A 168 -9.64 -0.99 -19.31
CA SER A 168 -10.98 -1.38 -19.78
C SER A 168 -11.11 -2.90 -19.85
N GLU A 169 -10.11 -3.58 -20.40
CA GLU A 169 -10.04 -5.03 -20.53
C GLU A 169 -9.95 -5.72 -19.16
N MET A 170 -9.20 -5.14 -18.23
CA MET A 170 -9.14 -5.61 -16.84
C MET A 170 -10.51 -5.47 -16.16
N ARG A 171 -11.19 -4.33 -16.33
CA ARG A 171 -12.54 -4.10 -15.79
C ARG A 171 -13.57 -5.06 -16.38
N ASP A 172 -13.48 -5.36 -17.66
CA ASP A 172 -14.37 -6.30 -18.34
C ASP A 172 -14.23 -7.73 -17.79
N GLN A 173 -13.00 -8.17 -17.52
CA GLN A 173 -12.73 -9.47 -16.88
C GLN A 173 -13.26 -9.57 -15.45
N MET A 174 -13.51 -8.43 -14.78
CA MET A 174 -14.07 -8.40 -13.43
C MET A 174 -15.60 -8.42 -13.40
N LYS A 175 -16.27 -8.24 -14.54
CA LYS A 175 -17.73 -8.33 -14.63
C LYS A 175 -18.15 -9.78 -14.38
N PRO A 176 -19.26 -10.01 -13.66
CA PRO A 176 -19.79 -11.35 -13.51
C PRO A 176 -20.09 -11.93 -14.90
N SER A 177 -19.70 -13.19 -15.13
CA SER A 177 -19.97 -13.87 -16.39
C SER A 177 -21.48 -13.90 -16.61
N LYS A 178 -21.92 -13.44 -17.78
CA LYS A 178 -23.30 -13.68 -18.22
C LYS A 178 -23.43 -15.18 -18.48
N LEU A 179 -24.20 -15.88 -17.65
CA LEU A 179 -24.72 -17.21 -17.96
C LEU A 179 -25.80 -17.10 -19.02
#